data_AF-A0A1H3YED8-F1
#
_entry.id   AF-A0A1H3YED8-F1
#
_cell.length_a   1.000
_cell.length_b   1.000
_cell.length_c   1.000
_cell.angle_alpha   90.00
_cell.angle_beta   90.00
_cell.angle_gamma   90.00
#
_symmetry.space_group_name_H-M   'P 1'
#
loop_
_entity.id
_entity.type
_entity.pdbx_description
1 polymer ?
#
loop_
_entity_poly.entity_id
_entity_poly.type
_entity_poly.pdbx_seq_one_letter_code
_entity_poly.pdbx_strand_id
1 'polypeptide(L)'
;MALDIERVVTYPTESDEWIKTVIIGGLLTLLSILVVPAFFVYGYVVRALRAGIHDEEPPVFDEWGAMFKEGLVAFVVIIVYQLIPLVLMAVTVGGSVMALASGSEAGAGIGLVGLLGGFAISLLLALVFGYVGLVGLANYAHTGRVGAAFDLDVIRKASLDSAYAVPWLYGVAVMFGAAAAASILGIVPIIGAIAGVFVTFYGQIAAAWVWGRGFGDAMGIAPDGPSGETGGGGDSFETTASEGVGEEADTPDDASPETATDDDSQTP
;
A
#
# COMPACT_ATOMS: atom_id res chain seq x y z
N MET A 1 -12.72 -0.72 -12.45
CA MET A 1 -13.44 -0.88 -11.16
C MET A 1 -13.83 0.51 -10.69
N ALA A 2 -15.07 0.73 -10.24
CA ALA A 2 -15.43 1.99 -9.60
C ALA A 2 -14.89 1.95 -8.16
N LEU A 3 -13.91 2.79 -7.84
CA LEU A 3 -13.42 2.93 -6.47
C LEU A 3 -14.53 3.51 -5.60
N ASP A 4 -14.83 2.80 -4.50
CA ASP A 4 -15.74 3.32 -3.49
C ASP A 4 -14.98 4.33 -2.60
N ILE A 5 -15.32 5.61 -2.75
CA ILE A 5 -14.69 6.70 -2.01
C ILE A 5 -14.91 6.53 -0.50
N GLU A 6 -16.06 5.99 -0.10
CA GLU A 6 -16.36 5.71 1.30
C GLU A 6 -15.35 4.71 1.85
N ARG A 7 -15.16 3.58 1.16
CA ARG A 7 -14.18 2.56 1.53
C ARG A 7 -12.76 3.10 1.60
N VAL A 8 -12.34 3.97 0.68
CA VAL A 8 -11.00 4.59 0.74
C VAL A 8 -10.80 5.35 2.05
N VAL A 9 -11.80 6.11 2.50
CA VAL A 9 -11.70 6.91 3.72
C VAL A 9 -11.88 6.05 4.98
N THR A 10 -12.68 4.99 4.93
CA THR A 10 -12.92 4.09 6.07
C THR A 10 -11.92 2.93 6.15
N TYR A 11 -11.09 2.71 5.12
CA TYR A 11 -10.11 1.61 5.09
C TYR A 11 -9.31 1.47 6.38
N PRO A 12 -8.72 2.53 6.97
CA PRO A 12 -7.94 2.36 8.19
C PRO A 12 -8.73 1.75 9.35
N THR A 13 -10.08 1.90 9.36
CA THR A 13 -10.97 1.34 10.39
C THR A 13 -11.42 -0.10 10.13
N GLU A 14 -11.06 -0.69 8.99
CA GLU A 14 -11.34 -2.11 8.70
C GLU A 14 -10.54 -3.06 9.62
N SER A 15 -9.44 -2.60 10.22
CA SER A 15 -8.69 -3.36 11.22
C SER A 15 -9.25 -3.19 12.63
N ASP A 16 -9.38 -4.28 13.38
CA ASP A 16 -9.77 -4.25 14.82
C ASP A 16 -8.83 -3.38 15.68
N GLU A 17 -7.56 -3.25 15.27
CA GLU A 17 -6.52 -2.50 16.00
C GLU A 17 -6.32 -1.07 15.48
N TRP A 18 -7.22 -0.56 14.64
CA TRP A 18 -7.04 0.73 13.95
C TRP A 18 -6.72 1.90 14.90
N ILE A 19 -7.35 1.96 16.07
CA ILE A 19 -7.10 3.01 17.07
C ILE A 19 -5.65 2.92 17.56
N LYS A 20 -5.18 1.71 17.88
CA LYS A 20 -3.80 1.49 18.34
C LYS A 20 -2.82 1.88 17.24
N THR A 21 -3.10 1.47 16.00
CA THR A 21 -2.29 1.82 14.82
C THR A 21 -2.20 3.33 14.63
N VAL A 22 -3.32 4.06 14.65
CA VAL A 22 -3.33 5.52 14.50
C VAL A 22 -2.60 6.20 15.65
N ILE A 23 -2.75 5.72 16.89
CA ILE A 23 -2.05 6.25 18.05
C ILE A 23 -0.54 6.07 17.90
N ILE A 24 -0.08 4.85 17.61
CA ILE A 24 1.35 4.54 17.47
C ILE A 24 1.95 5.35 16.31
N GLY A 25 1.33 5.30 15.13
CA GLY A 25 1.83 6.01 13.96
C GLY A 25 1.76 7.53 14.09
N GLY A 26 0.74 8.06 14.73
CA GLY A 26 0.66 9.48 15.09
C GLY A 26 1.76 9.91 16.05
N LEU A 27 2.06 9.11 17.09
CA LEU A 27 3.20 9.35 17.98
C LEU A 27 4.53 9.30 17.23
N LEU A 28 4.74 8.30 16.37
CA LEU A 28 5.96 8.19 15.56
C LEU A 28 6.10 9.38 14.59
N THR A 29 4.99 9.87 14.03
CA THR A 29 4.96 11.05 13.17
C THR A 29 5.33 12.31 13.96
N LEU A 30 4.80 12.50 15.17
CA LEU A 30 5.21 13.59 16.07
C LEU A 30 6.70 13.51 16.43
N LEU A 31 7.19 12.30 16.72
CA LEU A 31 8.58 12.04 17.06
C LEU A 31 9.51 11.99 15.83
N SER A 32 8.99 12.19 14.61
CA SER A 32 9.81 12.15 13.39
C SER A 32 10.84 13.28 13.31
N ILE A 33 10.70 14.33 14.14
CA ILE A 33 11.74 15.34 14.36
C ILE A 33 13.07 14.74 14.86
N LEU A 34 13.02 13.57 15.51
CA LEU A 34 14.20 12.81 15.94
C LEU A 34 14.83 11.96 14.81
N VAL A 35 14.29 12.04 13.59
CA VAL A 35 14.69 11.30 12.38
C VAL A 35 14.42 9.80 12.44
N VAL A 36 14.87 9.10 13.49
CA VAL A 36 14.72 7.64 13.64
C VAL A 36 13.24 7.20 13.60
N PRO A 37 12.29 7.86 14.29
CA PRO A 37 10.87 7.49 14.23
C PRO A 37 10.24 7.61 12.84
N ALA A 38 10.76 8.49 11.98
CA ALA A 38 10.26 8.69 10.63
C ALA A 38 10.38 7.43 9.77
N PHE A 39 11.43 6.62 9.99
CA PHE A 39 11.60 5.36 9.26
C PHE A 39 10.51 4.34 9.61
N PHE A 40 9.97 4.32 10.82
CA PHE A 40 8.84 3.45 11.14
C PHE A 40 7.58 3.89 10.41
N VAL A 41 7.34 5.20 10.27
CA VAL A 41 6.21 5.74 9.50
C VAL A 41 6.35 5.34 8.02
N TYR A 42 7.54 5.50 7.42
CA TYR A 42 7.77 5.06 6.04
C TYR A 42 7.62 3.55 5.86
N GLY A 43 8.10 2.75 6.81
CA GLY A 43 7.92 1.30 6.80
C GLY A 43 6.44 0.92 6.85
N TYR A 44 5.67 1.57 7.70
CA TYR A 44 4.22 1.37 7.77
C TYR A 44 3.53 1.73 6.45
N VAL A 45 3.89 2.86 5.83
CA VAL A 45 3.37 3.25 4.50
C VAL A 45 3.67 2.18 3.44
N VAL A 46 4.86 1.57 3.43
CA VAL A 46 5.19 0.46 2.53
C VAL A 46 4.28 -0.75 2.77
N ARG A 47 3.99 -1.08 4.03
CA ARG A 47 3.08 -2.18 4.36
C ARG A 47 1.64 -1.89 3.96
N ALA A 48 1.16 -0.66 4.15
CA ALA A 48 -0.18 -0.26 3.71
C ALA A 48 -0.29 -0.25 2.18
N LEU A 49 0.77 0.16 1.47
CA LEU A 49 0.89 -0.01 0.02
C LEU A 49 0.80 -1.49 -0.38
N ARG A 50 1.55 -2.38 0.30
CA ARG A 50 1.51 -3.83 0.05
C ARG A 50 0.10 -4.38 0.29
N ALA A 51 -0.52 -4.07 1.42
CA ALA A 51 -1.88 -4.50 1.74
C ALA A 51 -2.87 -4.04 0.66
N GLY A 52 -2.74 -2.80 0.16
CA GLY A 52 -3.55 -2.31 -0.96
C GLY A 52 -3.37 -3.09 -2.25
N ILE A 53 -2.15 -3.51 -2.59
CA ILE A 53 -1.88 -4.33 -3.80
C ILE A 53 -2.67 -5.65 -3.76
N HIS A 54 -2.81 -6.22 -2.57
CA HIS A 54 -3.44 -7.52 -2.34
C HIS A 54 -4.91 -7.42 -1.85
N ASP A 55 -5.43 -6.20 -1.65
CA ASP A 55 -6.75 -5.88 -1.04
C ASP A 55 -6.92 -6.48 0.37
N GLU A 56 -5.85 -6.43 1.17
CA GLU A 56 -5.80 -6.91 2.55
C GLU A 56 -6.18 -5.82 3.57
N GLU A 57 -6.57 -6.24 4.77
CA GLU A 57 -6.84 -5.38 5.92
C GLU A 57 -5.63 -4.48 6.28
N PRO A 58 -5.86 -3.33 6.95
CA PRO A 58 -4.78 -2.44 7.38
C PRO A 58 -3.72 -3.15 8.20
N PRO A 59 -2.42 -2.97 7.89
CA PRO A 59 -1.36 -3.63 8.64
C PRO A 59 -1.29 -3.10 10.07
N VAL A 60 -0.69 -3.88 10.96
CA VAL A 60 -0.43 -3.49 12.36
C VAL A 60 1.04 -3.12 12.58
N PHE A 61 1.31 -2.47 13.72
CA PHE A 61 2.68 -2.20 14.15
C PHE A 61 3.30 -3.42 14.84
N ASP A 62 3.86 -4.30 14.02
CA ASP A 62 4.59 -5.49 14.43
C ASP A 62 5.97 -5.56 13.75
N GLU A 63 6.74 -6.60 14.08
CA GLU A 63 8.03 -6.89 13.44
C GLU A 63 8.91 -5.64 13.25
N TRP A 64 9.05 -4.84 14.32
CA TRP A 64 9.64 -3.49 14.28
C TRP A 64 10.97 -3.39 13.53
N GLY A 65 11.83 -4.42 13.65
CA GLY A 65 13.10 -4.47 12.91
C GLY A 65 12.92 -4.61 11.39
N ALA A 66 11.92 -5.36 10.93
CA ALA A 66 11.56 -5.44 9.51
C ALA A 66 10.95 -4.12 9.03
N MET A 67 10.01 -3.54 9.80
CA MET A 67 9.39 -2.25 9.47
C MET A 67 10.44 -1.14 9.31
N PHE A 68 11.39 -1.07 10.24
CA PHE A 68 12.46 -0.08 10.19
C PHE A 68 13.31 -0.22 8.91
N LYS A 69 13.66 -1.46 8.53
CA LYS A 69 14.39 -1.71 7.28
C LYS A 69 13.57 -1.32 6.05
N GLU A 70 12.29 -1.66 6.02
CA GLU A 70 11.38 -1.27 4.93
C GLU A 70 11.31 0.25 4.80
N GLY A 71 11.26 0.98 5.92
CA GLY A 71 11.27 2.43 5.94
C GLY A 71 12.58 3.08 5.50
N LEU A 72 13.72 2.48 5.87
CA LEU A 72 15.03 2.91 5.36
C LEU A 72 15.11 2.76 3.83
N VAL A 73 14.66 1.62 3.31
CA VAL A 73 14.63 1.39 1.86
C VAL A 73 13.69 2.37 1.18
N ALA A 74 12.48 2.57 1.72
CA ALA A 74 11.53 3.55 1.20
C ALA A 74 12.13 4.96 1.14
N PHE A 75 12.81 5.38 2.21
CA PHE A 75 13.50 6.66 2.26
C PHE A 75 14.57 6.76 1.15
N VAL A 76 15.41 5.73 0.98
CA VAL A 76 16.44 5.71 -0.08
C VAL A 76 15.79 5.82 -1.46
N VAL A 77 14.72 5.05 -1.72
CA VAL A 77 13.98 5.11 -2.99
C VAL A 77 13.43 6.52 -3.23
N ILE A 78 12.75 7.11 -2.25
CA ILE A 78 12.21 8.47 -2.35
C ILE A 78 13.32 9.48 -2.66
N ILE A 79 14.45 9.41 -1.94
CA ILE A 79 15.58 10.30 -2.19
C ILE A 79 16.11 10.14 -3.60
N VAL A 80 16.34 8.91 -4.08
CA VAL A 80 16.85 8.65 -5.44
C VAL A 80 15.93 9.27 -6.50
N TYR A 81 14.62 9.10 -6.38
CA TYR A 81 13.67 9.73 -7.30
C TYR A 81 13.65 11.26 -7.19
N GLN A 82 13.83 11.80 -5.99
CA GLN A 82 13.81 13.24 -5.75
C GLN A 82 15.16 13.94 -5.98
N LEU A 83 16.23 13.22 -6.32
CA LEU A 83 17.55 13.83 -6.54
C LEU A 83 17.53 14.93 -7.60
N ILE A 84 16.94 14.69 -8.77
CA ILE A 84 16.90 15.68 -9.85
C ILE A 84 16.11 16.93 -9.43
N PRO A 85 14.86 16.82 -8.93
CA PRO A 85 14.12 17.96 -8.37
C PRO A 85 14.90 18.72 -7.29
N LEU A 86 15.54 18.01 -6.35
CA LEU A 86 16.26 18.62 -5.24
C LEU A 86 17.53 19.35 -5.69
N VAL A 87 18.31 18.77 -6.61
CA VAL A 87 19.51 19.42 -7.17
C VAL A 87 19.11 20.67 -7.94
N LEU A 88 18.06 20.59 -8.77
CA LEU A 88 17.57 21.76 -9.50
C LEU A 88 17.13 22.85 -8.53
N MET A 89 16.34 22.50 -7.52
CA MET A 89 15.90 23.43 -6.49
C MET A 89 17.08 24.08 -5.78
N ALA A 90 18.08 23.30 -5.38
CA ALA A 90 19.28 23.82 -4.71
C ALA A 90 20.06 24.79 -5.60
N VAL A 91 20.24 24.48 -6.89
CA VAL A 91 20.91 25.36 -7.85
C VAL A 91 20.12 26.63 -8.07
N THR A 92 18.82 26.55 -8.30
CA THR A 92 18.01 27.72 -8.61
C THR A 92 17.78 28.60 -7.39
N VAL A 93 17.44 28.02 -6.24
CA VAL A 93 17.24 28.78 -5.00
C VAL A 93 18.57 29.33 -4.52
N GLY A 94 19.64 28.52 -4.48
CA GLY A 94 20.98 28.96 -4.07
C GLY A 94 21.54 30.06 -4.97
N GLY A 95 21.45 29.89 -6.29
CA GLY A 95 21.85 30.91 -7.26
C GLY A 95 21.04 32.20 -7.11
N SER A 96 19.74 32.08 -6.82
CA SER A 96 18.87 33.24 -6.61
C SER A 96 19.20 34.00 -5.33
N VAL A 97 19.48 33.30 -4.24
CA VAL A 97 19.94 33.91 -2.99
C VAL A 97 21.26 34.67 -3.21
N MET A 98 22.21 34.08 -3.95
CA MET A 98 23.46 34.77 -4.29
C MET A 98 23.23 36.00 -5.19
N ALA A 99 22.34 35.92 -6.17
CA ALA A 99 22.01 37.04 -7.05
C ALA A 99 21.36 38.20 -6.28
N LEU A 100 20.43 37.90 -5.37
CA LEU A 100 19.80 38.88 -4.47
C LEU A 100 20.82 39.51 -3.53
N ALA A 101 21.74 38.72 -2.98
CA ALA A 101 22.79 39.20 -2.09
C ALA A 101 23.80 40.14 -2.76
N SER A 102 23.85 40.18 -4.10
CA SER A 102 24.73 41.11 -4.84
C SER A 102 24.35 42.58 -4.67
N GLY A 103 23.10 42.89 -4.28
CA GLY A 103 22.59 44.26 -4.13
C GLY A 103 22.44 45.04 -5.45
N SER A 104 22.71 44.41 -6.60
CA SER A 104 22.56 45.03 -7.91
C SER A 104 21.13 44.92 -8.43
N GLU A 105 20.67 45.91 -9.20
CA GLU A 105 19.34 45.89 -9.83
C GLU A 105 19.18 44.68 -10.77
N ALA A 106 20.24 44.36 -11.54
CA ALA A 106 20.29 43.16 -12.37
C ALA A 106 20.21 41.87 -11.53
N GLY A 107 20.93 41.81 -10.41
CA GLY A 107 20.89 40.68 -9.48
C GLY A 107 19.51 40.51 -8.81
N ALA A 108 18.82 41.61 -8.52
CA ALA A 108 17.45 41.56 -8.00
C ALA A 108 16.47 40.94 -9.02
N GLY A 109 16.53 41.38 -10.28
CA GLY A 109 15.69 40.83 -11.36
C GLY A 109 15.96 39.35 -11.61
N ILE A 110 17.24 38.97 -11.77
CA ILE A 110 17.66 37.58 -11.99
C ILE A 110 17.32 36.71 -10.78
N GLY A 111 17.54 37.20 -9.56
CA GLY A 111 17.26 36.47 -8.33
C GLY A 111 15.78 36.17 -8.14
N LEU A 112 14.89 37.13 -8.43
CA LEU A 112 13.44 36.87 -8.34
C LEU A 112 12.96 35.87 -9.40
N VAL A 113 13.43 36.00 -10.65
CA VAL A 113 13.09 35.06 -11.73
C VAL A 113 13.62 33.67 -11.43
N GLY A 114 14.88 33.55 -10.98
CA GLY A 114 15.48 32.28 -10.60
C GLY A 114 14.77 31.63 -9.42
N LEU A 115 14.31 32.42 -8.43
CA LEU A 115 13.66 31.88 -7.24
C LEU A 115 12.28 31.34 -7.59
N LEU A 116 11.44 32.16 -8.22
CA LEU A 116 10.07 31.79 -8.56
C LEU A 116 10.02 30.75 -9.69
N GLY A 117 10.76 31.00 -10.77
CA GLY A 117 10.84 30.09 -11.92
C GLY A 117 11.50 28.77 -11.54
N GLY A 118 12.60 28.83 -10.79
CA GLY A 118 13.30 27.64 -10.30
C GLY A 118 12.47 26.83 -9.32
N PHE A 119 11.79 27.48 -8.38
CA PHE A 119 10.86 26.81 -7.46
C PHE A 119 9.70 26.14 -8.23
N ALA A 120 9.07 26.86 -9.17
CA ALA A 120 7.96 26.32 -9.95
C ALA A 120 8.38 25.10 -10.78
N ILE A 121 9.51 25.18 -11.49
CA ILE A 121 10.03 24.05 -12.28
C ILE A 121 10.41 22.89 -11.36
N SER A 122 11.11 23.16 -10.24
CA SER A 122 11.50 22.11 -9.29
C SER A 122 10.29 21.42 -8.67
N LEU A 123 9.21 22.17 -8.37
CA LEU A 123 7.96 21.63 -7.87
C LEU A 123 7.28 20.73 -8.92
N LEU A 124 7.24 21.17 -10.18
CA LEU A 124 6.70 20.34 -11.27
C LEU A 124 7.50 19.04 -11.44
N LEU A 125 8.83 19.10 -11.41
CA LEU A 125 9.66 17.91 -11.42
C LEU A 125 9.40 17.03 -10.18
N ALA A 126 9.32 17.61 -8.99
CA ALA A 126 9.07 16.85 -7.76
C ALA A 126 7.75 16.09 -7.81
N LEU A 127 6.72 16.66 -8.43
CA LEU A 127 5.43 15.99 -8.66
C LEU A 127 5.55 14.84 -9.67
N VAL A 128 6.21 15.07 -10.81
CA VAL A 128 6.41 14.03 -11.84
C VAL A 128 7.25 12.88 -11.31
N PHE A 129 8.39 13.17 -10.69
CA PHE A 129 9.28 12.18 -10.10
C PHE A 129 8.67 11.55 -8.85
N GLY A 130 7.82 12.26 -8.11
CA GLY A 130 7.06 11.72 -6.98
C GLY A 130 6.01 10.71 -7.43
N TYR A 131 5.27 11.00 -8.50
CA TYR A 131 4.31 10.07 -9.11
C TYR A 131 4.99 8.77 -9.56
N VAL A 132 6.10 8.89 -10.30
CA VAL A 132 6.90 7.73 -10.73
C VAL A 132 7.54 7.01 -9.54
N GLY A 133 8.03 7.76 -8.56
CA GLY A 133 8.64 7.21 -7.35
C GLY A 133 7.67 6.39 -6.50
N LEU A 134 6.39 6.75 -6.46
CA LEU A 134 5.35 5.94 -5.80
C LEU A 134 5.10 4.62 -6.53
N VAL A 135 5.16 4.59 -7.86
CA VAL A 135 5.10 3.32 -8.63
C VAL A 135 6.30 2.44 -8.30
N GLY A 136 7.50 3.02 -8.26
CA GLY A 136 8.70 2.31 -7.83
C GLY A 136 8.56 1.76 -6.40
N LEU A 137 8.04 2.57 -5.48
CA LEU A 137 7.82 2.17 -4.10
C LEU A 137 6.78 1.04 -3.98
N ALA A 138 5.71 1.08 -4.78
CA ALA A 138 4.72 0.01 -4.84
C ALA A 138 5.32 -1.30 -5.39
N ASN A 139 6.17 -1.23 -6.42
CA ASN A 139 6.85 -2.42 -6.93
C ASN A 139 7.85 -3.01 -5.90
N TYR A 140 8.51 -2.16 -5.11
CA TYR A 140 9.29 -2.61 -3.97
C TYR A 140 8.41 -3.26 -2.90
N ALA A 141 7.27 -2.64 -2.57
CA ALA A 141 6.32 -3.18 -1.60
C ALA A 141 5.84 -4.57 -2.02
N HIS A 142 5.53 -4.77 -3.31
CA HIS A 142 5.10 -6.05 -3.87
C HIS A 142 6.21 -7.11 -3.88
N THR A 143 7.43 -6.74 -4.32
CA THR A 143 8.49 -7.74 -4.58
C THR A 143 9.50 -7.93 -3.46
N GLY A 144 9.56 -7.00 -2.50
CA GLY A 144 10.58 -6.96 -1.43
C GLY A 144 12.01 -6.68 -1.90
N ARG A 145 12.24 -6.46 -3.21
CA ARG A 145 13.58 -6.26 -3.79
C ARG A 145 13.84 -4.79 -4.08
N VAL A 146 14.87 -4.21 -3.46
CA VAL A 146 15.21 -2.78 -3.64
C VAL A 146 15.39 -2.40 -5.11
N GLY A 147 16.06 -3.25 -5.89
CA GLY A 147 16.30 -3.01 -7.32
C GLY A 147 15.02 -2.95 -8.16
N ALA A 148 13.94 -3.61 -7.72
CA ALA A 148 12.66 -3.56 -8.42
C ALA A 148 12.01 -2.17 -8.35
N ALA A 149 12.39 -1.35 -7.36
CA ALA A 149 11.89 0.03 -7.27
C ALA A 149 12.28 0.91 -8.47
N PHE A 150 13.27 0.48 -9.27
CA PHE A 150 13.80 1.21 -10.42
C PHE A 150 13.57 0.48 -11.75
N ASP A 151 12.66 -0.50 -11.77
CA ASP A 151 12.30 -1.22 -12.98
C ASP A 151 11.51 -0.31 -13.94
N LEU A 152 12.16 0.12 -15.01
CA LEU A 152 11.61 1.08 -15.97
C LEU A 152 10.41 0.52 -16.75
N ASP A 153 10.35 -0.80 -16.96
CA ASP A 153 9.24 -1.42 -17.68
C ASP A 153 7.99 -1.43 -16.81
N VAL A 154 8.13 -1.77 -15.52
CA VAL A 154 7.03 -1.68 -14.54
C VAL A 154 6.58 -0.23 -14.36
N ILE A 155 7.53 0.71 -14.22
CA ILE A 155 7.24 2.13 -14.10
C ILE A 155 6.43 2.61 -15.30
N ARG A 156 6.91 2.34 -16.52
CA ARG A 156 6.24 2.78 -17.74
C ARG A 156 4.83 2.17 -17.84
N LYS A 157 4.70 0.88 -17.55
CA LYS A 157 3.42 0.17 -17.61
C LYS A 157 2.42 0.77 -16.62
N ALA A 158 2.78 0.84 -15.33
CA ALA A 158 1.86 1.30 -14.30
C ALA A 158 1.61 2.81 -14.36
N SER A 159 2.64 3.65 -14.54
CA SER A 159 2.47 5.12 -14.58
C SER A 159 1.62 5.62 -15.75
N LEU A 160 1.53 4.88 -16.87
CA LEU A 160 0.72 5.25 -18.02
C LEU A 160 -0.67 4.59 -18.02
N ASP A 161 -0.95 3.71 -17.05
CA ASP A 161 -2.24 3.05 -16.93
C ASP A 161 -3.22 3.89 -16.11
N SER A 162 -4.42 4.09 -16.65
CA SER A 162 -5.51 4.77 -15.93
C SER A 162 -5.91 4.07 -14.64
N ALA A 163 -5.72 2.74 -14.56
CA ALA A 163 -5.97 1.93 -13.38
C ALA A 163 -5.05 2.28 -12.21
N TYR A 164 -3.89 2.90 -12.45
CA TYR A 164 -3.06 3.49 -11.40
C TYR A 164 -3.30 4.99 -11.25
N ALA A 165 -3.37 5.73 -12.35
CA ALA A 165 -3.48 7.19 -12.33
C ALA A 165 -4.75 7.69 -11.59
N VAL A 166 -5.87 6.99 -11.75
CA VAL A 166 -7.14 7.34 -11.09
C VAL A 166 -7.06 7.11 -9.57
N PRO A 167 -6.69 5.92 -9.06
CA PRO A 167 -6.42 5.71 -7.62
C PRO A 167 -5.36 6.65 -7.05
N TRP A 168 -4.34 7.01 -7.83
CA TRP A 168 -3.35 8.02 -7.42
C TRP A 168 -4.01 9.36 -7.09
N LEU A 169 -4.89 9.86 -7.96
CA LEU A 169 -5.65 11.09 -7.72
C LEU A 169 -6.54 10.99 -6.48
N TYR A 170 -7.16 9.84 -6.22
CA TYR A 170 -7.93 9.63 -4.99
C TYR A 170 -7.05 9.71 -3.74
N GLY A 171 -5.89 9.04 -3.73
CA GLY A 171 -4.96 9.13 -2.60
C GLY A 171 -4.43 10.56 -2.39
N VAL A 172 -4.18 11.30 -3.47
CA VAL A 172 -3.86 12.74 -3.39
C VAL A 172 -5.02 13.53 -2.78
N ALA A 173 -6.26 13.29 -3.21
CA ALA A 173 -7.44 13.95 -2.66
C ALA A 173 -7.64 13.64 -1.17
N VAL A 174 -7.43 12.39 -0.75
CA VAL A 174 -7.42 11.99 0.67
C VAL A 174 -6.37 12.77 1.45
N MET A 175 -5.17 12.93 0.89
CA MET A 175 -4.12 13.68 1.57
C MET A 175 -4.42 15.17 1.70
N PHE A 176 -5.01 15.78 0.67
CA PHE A 176 -5.52 17.15 0.78
C PHE A 176 -6.66 17.27 1.79
N GLY A 177 -7.58 16.30 1.84
CA GLY A 177 -8.65 16.24 2.83
C GLY A 177 -8.12 16.15 4.26
N ALA A 178 -7.15 15.25 4.50
CA ALA A 178 -6.49 15.11 5.79
C ALA A 178 -5.72 16.39 6.19
N ALA A 179 -5.00 17.01 5.25
CA ALA A 179 -4.29 18.27 5.50
C ALA A 179 -5.26 19.44 5.79
N ALA A 180 -6.39 19.51 5.09
CA ALA A 180 -7.43 20.51 5.35
C ALA A 180 -8.06 20.31 6.74
N ALA A 181 -8.40 19.07 7.10
CA ALA A 181 -8.89 18.74 8.43
C ALA A 181 -7.86 19.10 9.51
N ALA A 182 -6.60 18.69 9.35
CA ALA A 182 -5.51 19.05 10.27
C ALA A 182 -5.33 20.57 10.41
N SER A 183 -5.49 21.33 9.32
CA SER A 183 -5.42 22.80 9.34
C SER A 183 -6.55 23.43 10.16
N ILE A 184 -7.78 22.88 10.06
CA ILE A 184 -8.93 23.32 10.88
C ILE A 184 -8.66 23.03 12.36
N LEU A 185 -8.17 21.83 12.68
CA LEU A 185 -7.83 21.47 14.06
C LEU A 185 -6.74 22.41 14.61
N GLY A 186 -5.76 22.76 13.78
CA GLY A 186 -4.66 23.69 14.11
C GLY A 186 -5.08 25.11 14.52
N ILE A 187 -6.35 25.50 14.38
CA ILE A 187 -6.89 26.74 14.95
C ILE A 187 -6.71 26.76 16.47
N VAL A 188 -6.83 25.60 17.14
CA VAL A 188 -6.54 25.45 18.56
C VAL A 188 -5.04 25.17 18.74
N PRO A 189 -4.27 26.08 19.37
CA PRO A 189 -2.84 25.90 19.50
C PRO A 189 -2.49 24.62 20.29
N ILE A 190 -1.37 24.00 19.91
CA ILE A 190 -0.79 22.80 20.54
C ILE A 190 -1.69 21.56 20.43
N ILE A 191 -2.85 21.53 21.10
CA ILE A 191 -3.76 20.36 21.13
C ILE A 191 -4.28 20.07 19.72
N GLY A 192 -4.73 21.11 19.02
CA GLY A 192 -5.22 20.99 17.65
C GLY A 192 -4.14 20.58 16.66
N ALA A 193 -2.93 21.14 16.81
CA ALA A 193 -1.77 20.74 16.00
C ALA A 193 -1.39 19.27 16.23
N ILE A 194 -1.36 18.81 17.48
CA ILE A 194 -1.11 17.41 17.84
C ILE A 194 -2.17 16.51 17.20
N ALA A 195 -3.46 16.82 17.38
CA ALA A 195 -4.55 16.05 16.79
C ALA A 195 -4.49 16.03 15.25
N GLY A 196 -4.09 17.13 14.61
CA GLY A 196 -3.86 17.21 13.17
C GLY A 196 -2.80 16.24 12.66
N VAL A 197 -1.79 15.89 13.47
CA VAL A 197 -0.78 14.88 13.11
C VAL A 197 -1.39 13.48 13.05
N PHE A 198 -2.26 13.12 13.99
CA PHE A 198 -2.97 11.82 13.94
C PHE A 198 -3.91 11.74 12.73
N VAL A 199 -4.62 12.83 12.41
CA VAL A 199 -5.46 12.92 11.21
C VAL A 199 -4.63 12.76 9.93
N THR A 200 -3.45 13.38 9.90
CA THR A 200 -2.54 13.26 8.75
C THR A 200 -2.05 11.82 8.59
N PHE A 201 -1.65 11.16 9.68
CA PHE A 201 -1.23 9.76 9.63
C PHE A 201 -2.38 8.84 9.19
N TYR A 202 -3.60 9.02 9.71
CA TYR A 202 -4.78 8.29 9.25
C TYR A 202 -4.97 8.41 7.73
N GLY A 203 -4.88 9.64 7.20
CA GLY A 203 -4.96 9.88 5.76
C GLY A 203 -3.84 9.22 4.96
N GLN A 204 -2.64 9.08 5.54
CA GLN A 204 -1.52 8.38 4.89
C GLN A 204 -1.79 6.89 4.73
N ILE A 205 -2.44 6.25 5.71
CA ILE A 205 -2.83 4.83 5.61
C ILE A 205 -3.80 4.62 4.44
N ALA A 206 -4.87 5.42 4.41
CA ALA A 206 -5.88 5.39 3.35
C ALA A 206 -5.28 5.67 1.96
N ALA A 207 -4.40 6.68 1.86
CA ALA A 207 -3.73 7.03 0.61
C ALA A 207 -2.77 5.92 0.14
N ALA A 208 -1.99 5.34 1.05
CA ALA A 208 -1.08 4.25 0.75
C ALA A 208 -1.81 3.01 0.21
N TRP A 209 -2.93 2.65 0.84
CA TRP A 209 -3.77 1.54 0.40
C TRP A 209 -4.34 1.77 -1.00
N VAL A 210 -4.95 2.92 -1.28
CA VAL A 210 -5.55 3.17 -2.60
C VAL A 210 -4.49 3.25 -3.70
N TRP A 211 -3.28 3.75 -3.40
CA TRP A 211 -2.14 3.68 -4.33
C TRP A 211 -1.69 2.24 -4.59
N GLY A 212 -1.67 1.40 -3.56
CA GLY A 212 -1.39 -0.02 -3.68
C GLY A 212 -2.42 -0.74 -4.55
N ARG A 213 -3.71 -0.51 -4.30
CA ARG A 213 -4.82 -1.10 -5.06
C ARG A 213 -4.75 -0.75 -6.54
N GLY A 214 -4.49 0.52 -6.85
CA GLY A 214 -4.30 0.96 -8.22
C GLY A 214 -3.07 0.36 -8.90
N PHE A 215 -1.98 0.14 -8.17
CA PHE A 215 -0.81 -0.53 -8.70
C PHE A 215 -1.10 -2.01 -8.99
N GLY A 216 -1.79 -2.70 -8.08
CA GLY A 216 -2.25 -4.08 -8.27
C GLY A 216 -3.11 -4.22 -9.52
N ASP A 217 -4.11 -3.33 -9.69
CA ASP A 217 -4.99 -3.31 -10.88
C ASP A 217 -4.21 -3.05 -12.18
N ALA A 218 -3.32 -2.05 -12.21
CA ALA A 218 -2.51 -1.76 -13.40
C ALA A 218 -1.52 -2.88 -13.76
N MET A 219 -1.07 -3.65 -12.76
CA MET A 219 -0.16 -4.78 -12.97
C MET A 219 -0.88 -6.09 -13.24
N GLY A 220 -2.20 -6.16 -13.01
CA GLY A 220 -3.00 -7.38 -13.14
C GLY A 220 -2.72 -8.39 -12.01
N ILE A 221 -2.40 -7.90 -10.81
CA ILE A 221 -2.20 -8.71 -9.62
C ILE A 221 -3.58 -9.02 -9.03
N ALA A 222 -3.88 -10.31 -8.86
CA ALA A 222 -5.15 -10.73 -8.28
C ALA A 222 -5.19 -10.38 -6.78
N PRO A 223 -6.32 -9.86 -6.27
CA PRO A 223 -6.51 -9.72 -4.84
C PRO A 223 -6.42 -11.09 -4.16
N ASP A 224 -5.80 -11.12 -2.99
CA ASP A 224 -5.90 -12.28 -2.11
C ASP A 224 -7.27 -12.13 -1.43
N GLY A 225 -8.30 -12.75 -2.04
CA GLY A 225 -9.67 -12.67 -1.54
C GLY A 225 -9.75 -13.00 -0.04
N PRO A 226 -10.82 -12.59 0.66
CA PRO A 226 -10.92 -12.75 2.11
C PRO A 226 -10.57 -14.19 2.48
N SER A 227 -9.57 -14.34 3.34
CA SER A 227 -9.05 -15.64 3.76
C SER A 227 -10.14 -16.43 4.49
N GLY A 228 -10.91 -17.20 3.74
CA GLY A 228 -12.01 -18.02 4.23
C GLY A 228 -12.89 -18.46 3.08
N GLU A 229 -13.07 -19.77 2.92
CA GLU A 229 -13.96 -20.43 1.96
C GLU A 229 -13.43 -20.65 0.54
N THR A 230 -12.36 -21.44 0.41
CA THR A 230 -12.46 -22.55 -0.56
C THR A 230 -13.35 -23.63 0.05
N GLY A 231 -14.65 -23.33 0.08
CA GLY A 231 -15.71 -24.28 0.39
C GLY A 231 -15.67 -25.40 -0.65
N GLY A 232 -15.57 -26.63 -0.14
CA GLY A 232 -15.99 -27.80 -0.90
C GLY A 232 -17.49 -27.76 -1.17
N GLY A 233 -17.90 -28.56 -2.16
CA GLY A 233 -19.31 -28.87 -2.39
C GLY A 233 -19.95 -28.01 -3.46
N GLY A 234 -20.02 -28.55 -4.68
CA GLY A 234 -20.79 -27.98 -5.77
C GLY A 234 -21.12 -29.09 -6.76
N ASP A 235 -22.21 -29.79 -6.45
CA ASP A 235 -22.85 -30.86 -7.21
C ASP A 235 -22.76 -30.73 -8.72
N SER A 236 -22.37 -31.83 -9.36
CA SER A 236 -22.67 -32.07 -10.77
C SER A 236 -23.57 -33.31 -10.88
N PHE A 237 -24.78 -33.06 -11.40
CA PHE A 237 -25.71 -33.99 -12.03
C PHE A 237 -26.70 -34.76 -11.16
N GLU A 238 -27.81 -34.09 -10.79
CA GLU A 238 -29.13 -34.71 -10.97
C GLU A 238 -29.45 -34.76 -12.48
N THR A 239 -29.47 -35.97 -13.05
CA THR A 239 -30.18 -36.25 -14.29
C THR A 239 -31.34 -37.18 -13.97
N THR A 240 -32.51 -36.69 -14.33
CA THR A 240 -33.83 -37.27 -14.19
C THR A 240 -33.96 -38.64 -14.87
N ALA A 241 -34.55 -39.56 -14.12
CA ALA A 241 -35.50 -40.60 -14.50
C ALA A 241 -35.57 -41.05 -15.98
N SER A 242 -35.28 -42.34 -16.18
CA SER A 242 -35.90 -43.16 -17.22
C SER A 242 -36.46 -44.42 -16.57
N GLU A 243 -37.77 -44.59 -16.66
CA GLU A 243 -38.47 -45.86 -16.41
C GLU A 243 -37.98 -46.95 -17.37
N GLY A 244 -38.04 -48.21 -16.92
CA GLY A 244 -38.23 -49.33 -17.84
C GLY A 244 -37.55 -50.65 -17.48
N VAL A 245 -38.40 -51.58 -17.02
CA VAL A 245 -38.38 -53.04 -17.27
C VAL A 245 -37.64 -53.88 -16.22
N GLY A 246 -38.41 -54.81 -15.66
CA GLY A 246 -38.04 -55.65 -14.53
C GLY A 246 -37.30 -56.93 -14.91
N GLU A 247 -36.94 -57.67 -13.86
CA GLU A 247 -36.95 -59.13 -13.86
C GLU A 247 -36.96 -59.58 -12.38
N GLU A 248 -38.04 -60.23 -11.97
CA GLU A 248 -38.10 -61.03 -10.73
C GLU A 248 -37.49 -62.41 -10.98
N ALA A 249 -36.61 -62.88 -10.10
CA ALA A 249 -36.39 -64.29 -9.76
C ALA A 249 -35.49 -64.33 -8.50
N ASP A 250 -35.94 -64.78 -7.33
CA ASP A 250 -36.20 -66.17 -6.90
C ASP A 250 -35.11 -66.61 -5.88
N THR A 251 -35.37 -66.27 -4.60
CA THR A 251 -35.28 -67.12 -3.38
C THR A 251 -33.96 -67.88 -3.04
N PRO A 252 -33.83 -68.57 -1.87
CA PRO A 252 -33.29 -68.04 -0.61
C PRO A 252 -32.10 -68.84 0.00
N ASP A 253 -31.67 -68.39 1.19
CA ASP A 253 -31.13 -69.18 2.31
C ASP A 253 -29.81 -69.95 2.10
N ASP A 254 -28.74 -69.54 2.82
CA ASP A 254 -27.99 -70.51 3.63
C ASP A 254 -27.17 -69.82 4.74
N ALA A 255 -27.01 -70.57 5.81
CA ALA A 255 -26.71 -70.21 7.17
C ALA A 255 -25.24 -69.89 7.49
N SER A 256 -25.04 -69.19 8.61
CA SER A 256 -23.83 -69.31 9.43
C SER A 256 -23.69 -70.75 9.97
N PRO A 257 -22.49 -71.30 10.26
CA PRO A 257 -21.81 -70.95 11.52
C PRO A 257 -20.26 -71.03 11.53
N GLU A 258 -19.74 -70.64 12.70
CA GLU A 258 -18.38 -70.65 13.27
C GLU A 258 -17.46 -71.85 12.97
N THR A 259 -16.14 -71.61 13.07
CA THR A 259 -15.10 -72.32 13.89
C THR A 259 -13.70 -72.02 13.30
N ALA A 260 -12.76 -71.39 14.00
CA ALA A 260 -11.91 -71.82 15.13
C ALA A 260 -10.51 -72.33 14.69
N THR A 261 -9.50 -71.70 15.31
CA THR A 261 -8.20 -72.22 15.82
C THR A 261 -7.02 -72.62 14.92
N ASP A 262 -5.86 -72.10 15.34
CA ASP A 262 -4.48 -72.64 15.38
C ASP A 262 -3.72 -72.90 14.06
N ASP A 263 -2.49 -72.37 13.94
CA ASP A 263 -1.28 -73.03 14.47
C ASP A 263 0.03 -72.30 14.03
N ASP A 264 1.03 -72.51 14.86
CA ASP A 264 2.42 -72.02 14.92
C ASP A 264 3.30 -72.12 13.66
N SER A 265 4.33 -71.26 13.60
CA SER A 265 5.77 -71.62 13.44
C SER A 265 6.61 -70.38 13.09
N GLN A 266 7.39 -69.86 14.04
CA GLN A 266 8.84 -70.07 14.21
C GLN A 266 9.77 -69.46 13.13
N THR A 267 10.48 -68.38 13.51
CA THR A 267 11.95 -68.10 13.46
C THR A 267 12.77 -68.38 12.18
N PRO A 268 13.94 -67.73 11.95
CA PRO A 268 14.92 -67.17 12.90
C PRO A 268 15.04 -65.64 12.94
#